data_AF-K1RIE7-F1
#
_entry.id   AF-K1RIE7-F1
#
_cell.length_a   1.000
_cell.length_b   1.000
_cell.length_c   1.000
_cell.angle_alpha   90.00
_cell.angle_beta   90.00
_cell.angle_gamma   90.00
#
_symmetry.space_group_name_H-M   'P 1'
#
loop_
_entity.id
_entity.type
_entity.pdbx_description
1 polymer ?
#
loop_
_entity_poly.entity_id
_entity_poly.type
_entity_poly.pdbx_seq_one_letter_code
_entity_poly.pdbx_strand_id
1 'polypeptide(L)'
;DYSVLLDKEGEAGAESKTLIAAKEASLKNCEEADSIDHFGIRMADMLVGIIGKLMKSLYHSLTPTQDSPRIAKTLLSKEWFRLTDGQLQLYKQLYHIVFEINNDWYKVYAGNYSDDLVSFLGLLDFMNLFNSAKDIEQDFDMQPEYCNSCICQRLKTDFEQMKNKLPVEPVEDQEKDFFRNRRGAKVYYDVDKQPTLELTKGKNAFVALSVGIAKGGIPLVTIEASPENLCYRLPIQLSEWAKTLVSMANAGDDLLPAEVVFTKAGNRIYADII
;
A
#
# COMPACT_ATOMS: atom_id res chain seq x y z
N ASP A 1 22.55 -10.27 10.60
CA ASP A 1 21.85 -10.19 11.90
C ASP A 1 21.35 -8.79 12.14
N TYR A 2 20.12 -8.69 12.66
CA TYR A 2 19.49 -7.42 13.07
C TYR A 2 18.98 -7.57 14.50
N SER A 3 18.78 -6.44 15.18
CA SER A 3 18.12 -6.36 16.48
C SER A 3 17.05 -5.28 16.42
N VAL A 4 15.89 -5.53 17.01
CA VAL A 4 14.80 -4.56 17.12
C VAL A 4 14.65 -4.19 18.59
N LEU A 5 14.81 -2.90 18.88
CA LEU A 5 14.61 -2.37 20.22
C LEU A 5 13.32 -1.54 20.22
N LEU A 6 12.34 -1.98 21.01
CA LEU A 6 11.03 -1.36 21.12
C LEU A 6 10.94 -0.53 22.41
N ASP A 7 10.13 0.53 22.39
CA ASP A 7 9.81 1.26 23.62
C ASP A 7 9.03 0.35 24.58
N LYS A 8 9.29 0.54 25.87
CA LYS A 8 8.62 -0.22 26.90
C LYS A 8 7.22 0.35 27.17
N GLU A 9 6.20 -0.30 26.63
CA GLU A 9 4.80 0.13 26.75
C GLU A 9 4.00 -0.68 27.79
N GLY A 10 3.60 -0.08 28.91
CA GLY A 10 2.70 -0.70 29.89
C GLY A 10 3.38 -1.14 31.18
N GLU A 11 2.86 -2.17 31.85
CA GLU A 11 3.28 -2.53 33.20
C GLU A 11 4.71 -3.10 33.26
N ALA A 12 5.46 -2.69 34.29
CA ALA A 12 6.80 -3.18 34.52
C ALA A 12 6.80 -4.70 34.77
N GLY A 13 7.67 -5.43 34.07
CA GLY A 13 7.83 -6.88 34.22
C GLY A 13 6.87 -7.75 33.39
N ALA A 14 5.91 -7.17 32.67
CA ALA A 14 5.05 -7.87 31.71
C ALA A 14 5.43 -7.48 30.28
N GLU A 15 5.39 -8.37 29.29
CA GLU A 15 5.68 -7.99 27.89
C GLU A 15 4.62 -7.02 27.34
N SER A 16 5.04 -5.99 26.61
CA SER A 16 4.09 -5.05 26.00
C SER A 16 3.40 -5.70 24.80
N LYS A 17 2.21 -5.21 24.47
CA LYS A 17 1.45 -5.69 23.31
C LYS A 17 2.26 -5.60 22.01
N THR A 18 3.07 -4.56 21.88
CA THR A 18 3.92 -4.33 20.71
C THR A 18 5.02 -5.38 20.56
N LEU A 19 5.68 -5.79 21.66
CA LEU A 19 6.65 -6.90 21.63
C LEU A 19 5.98 -8.24 21.31
N ILE A 20 4.80 -8.49 21.90
CA ILE A 20 4.03 -9.71 21.62
C ILE A 20 3.68 -9.78 20.13
N ALA A 21 3.13 -8.70 19.56
CA ALA A 21 2.79 -8.62 18.15
C ALA A 21 4.02 -8.80 17.24
N ALA A 22 5.18 -8.24 17.61
CA ALA A 22 6.42 -8.43 16.86
C ALA A 22 6.84 -9.91 16.82
N LYS A 23 6.73 -10.61 17.95
CA LYS A 23 7.01 -12.06 18.04
C LYS A 23 6.02 -12.88 17.23
N GLU A 24 4.72 -12.55 17.28
CA GLU A 24 3.68 -13.20 16.46
C GLU A 24 3.91 -13.00 14.96
N ALA A 25 4.42 -11.83 14.57
CA ALA A 25 4.87 -11.54 13.20
C ALA A 25 6.19 -12.24 12.83
N SER A 26 6.73 -13.11 13.69
CA SER A 26 7.98 -13.87 13.49
C SER A 26 9.23 -12.99 13.35
N LEU A 27 9.22 -11.76 13.86
CA LEU A 27 10.42 -10.95 14.00
C LEU A 27 11.35 -11.59 15.05
N LYS A 28 12.65 -11.57 14.78
CA LYS A 28 13.68 -12.15 15.64
C LYS A 28 14.46 -11.03 16.32
N ASN A 29 15.08 -11.35 17.47
CA ASN A 29 15.94 -10.43 18.22
C ASN A 29 15.22 -9.12 18.62
N CYS A 30 13.97 -9.26 19.08
CA CYS A 30 13.16 -8.15 19.58
C CYS A 30 13.31 -8.04 21.11
N GLU A 31 13.70 -6.87 21.58
CA GLU A 31 13.83 -6.52 23.00
C GLU A 31 13.09 -5.21 23.29
N GLU A 32 12.78 -4.98 24.57
CA GLU A 32 12.17 -3.75 25.04
C GLU A 32 13.15 -2.96 25.91
N ALA A 33 13.05 -1.65 25.84
CA ALA A 33 13.85 -0.74 26.63
C ALA A 33 13.07 0.49 27.04
N ASP A 34 13.40 1.03 28.22
CA ASP A 34 12.82 2.28 28.69
C ASP A 34 13.44 3.47 27.93
N SER A 35 12.58 4.33 27.38
CA SER A 35 12.98 5.57 26.72
C SER A 35 13.76 6.51 27.63
N ILE A 36 13.65 6.44 28.96
CA ILE A 36 14.49 7.18 29.93
C ILE A 36 15.98 6.82 29.77
N ASP A 37 16.30 5.60 29.38
CA ASP A 37 17.67 5.14 29.23
C ASP A 37 18.13 5.14 27.76
N HIS A 38 17.20 5.26 26.81
CA HIS A 38 17.47 5.12 25.38
C HIS A 38 17.08 6.36 24.58
N PHE A 39 18.06 7.21 24.28
CA PHE A 39 17.82 8.44 23.50
C PHE A 39 17.28 8.17 22.09
N GLY A 40 17.66 7.04 21.47
CA GLY A 40 17.14 6.62 20.16
C GLY A 40 15.62 6.42 20.18
N ILE A 41 15.11 5.76 21.22
CA ILE A 41 13.67 5.55 21.42
C ILE A 41 12.98 6.90 21.60
N ARG A 42 13.52 7.78 22.47
CA ARG A 42 12.97 9.14 22.65
C ARG A 42 12.90 9.92 21.34
N MET A 43 13.94 9.86 20.51
CA MET A 43 13.95 10.53 19.20
C MET A 43 12.88 9.95 18.28
N ALA A 44 12.71 8.63 18.25
CA ALA A 44 11.67 7.98 17.47
C ALA A 44 10.27 8.43 17.91
N ASP A 45 9.98 8.42 19.21
CA ASP A 45 8.68 8.85 19.75
C ASP A 45 8.38 10.32 19.46
N MET A 46 9.38 11.19 19.61
CA MET A 46 9.24 12.60 19.28
C MET A 46 8.94 12.80 17.78
N LEU A 47 9.66 12.10 16.90
CA LEU A 47 9.46 12.19 15.46
C LEU A 47 8.09 11.66 15.04
N VAL A 48 7.71 10.46 15.47
CA VAL A 48 6.41 9.85 15.18
C VAL A 48 5.28 10.71 15.75
N GLY A 49 5.45 11.26 16.96
CA GLY A 49 4.50 12.17 17.57
C GLY A 49 4.32 13.49 16.80
N ILE A 50 5.40 14.08 16.28
CA ILE A 50 5.34 15.30 15.46
C ILE A 50 4.65 15.00 14.13
N ILE A 51 5.09 13.96 13.41
CA ILE A 51 4.54 13.57 12.10
C ILE A 51 3.05 13.22 12.24
N GLY A 52 2.69 12.38 13.21
CA GLY A 52 1.31 11.97 13.43
C GLY A 52 0.38 13.13 13.78
N LYS A 53 0.85 14.09 14.60
CA LYS A 53 0.07 15.30 14.90
C LYS A 53 -0.11 16.20 13.67
N LEU A 54 0.95 16.39 12.87
CA LEU A 54 0.87 17.16 11.63
C LEU A 54 -0.09 16.51 10.62
N MET A 55 0.03 15.21 10.38
CA MET A 55 -0.87 14.44 9.52
C MET A 55 -2.32 14.57 9.99
N LYS A 56 -2.59 14.40 11.29
CA LYS A 56 -3.94 14.54 11.85
C LYS A 56 -4.51 15.96 11.68
N SER A 57 -3.72 16.99 11.96
CA SER A 57 -4.14 18.39 11.75
C SER A 57 -4.38 18.70 10.27
N LEU A 58 -3.57 18.13 9.37
CA LEU A 58 -3.72 18.28 7.93
C LEU A 58 -5.01 17.60 7.44
N TYR A 59 -5.25 16.35 7.86
CA TYR A 59 -6.48 15.61 7.60
C TYR A 59 -7.72 16.42 8.01
N HIS A 60 -7.73 16.96 9.23
CA HIS A 60 -8.85 17.79 9.70
C HIS A 60 -9.02 19.08 8.91
N SER A 61 -7.92 19.69 8.42
CA SER A 61 -7.97 20.91 7.61
C SER A 61 -8.44 20.66 6.17
N LEU A 62 -8.19 19.46 5.64
CA LEU A 62 -8.55 19.05 4.27
C LEU A 62 -9.88 18.30 4.19
N THR A 63 -10.44 17.87 5.32
CA THR A 63 -11.74 17.19 5.36
C THR A 63 -12.87 18.22 5.32
N PRO A 64 -13.75 18.20 4.32
CA PRO A 64 -14.89 19.12 4.24
C PRO A 64 -15.86 18.89 5.42
N THR A 65 -16.49 19.96 5.90
CA THR A 65 -17.62 19.86 6.82
C THR A 65 -18.83 19.24 6.09
N GLN A 66 -19.38 18.17 6.67
CA GLN A 66 -20.43 17.33 6.09
C GLN A 66 -21.79 18.05 5.86
N ASP A 67 -21.94 19.29 6.34
CA ASP A 67 -23.22 19.99 6.38
C ASP A 67 -23.49 20.88 5.16
N SER A 68 -22.55 20.99 4.21
CA SER A 68 -22.75 21.81 3.01
C SER A 68 -23.39 21.01 1.87
N PRO A 69 -24.59 21.37 1.39
CA PRO A 69 -25.23 20.74 0.24
C PRO A 69 -24.57 21.13 -1.10
N ARG A 70 -23.53 21.97 -1.09
CA ARG A 70 -22.81 22.42 -2.28
C ARG A 70 -21.39 21.89 -2.28
N ILE A 71 -20.96 21.36 -3.43
CA ILE A 71 -19.55 21.05 -3.71
C ILE A 71 -18.76 22.36 -3.66
N ALA A 72 -17.87 22.48 -2.67
CA ALA A 72 -16.97 23.60 -2.50
C ALA A 72 -15.54 23.07 -2.41
N LYS A 73 -14.58 23.88 -2.87
CA LYS A 73 -13.16 23.55 -2.65
C LYS A 73 -12.87 23.62 -1.15
N THR A 74 -12.19 22.60 -0.63
CA THR A 74 -11.60 22.63 0.71
C THR A 74 -10.13 22.97 0.56
N LEU A 75 -9.74 24.15 1.03
CA LEU A 75 -8.37 24.66 0.99
C LEU A 75 -7.80 24.72 2.39
N LEU A 76 -6.48 24.57 2.52
CA LEU A 76 -5.83 24.84 3.79
C LEU A 76 -6.07 26.28 4.23
N SER A 77 -6.27 26.46 5.54
CA SER A 77 -6.35 27.80 6.11
C SER A 77 -5.05 28.57 5.85
N LYS A 78 -5.16 29.88 5.62
CA LYS A 78 -3.99 30.77 5.50
C LYS A 78 -3.06 30.72 6.71
N GLU A 79 -3.58 30.33 7.88
CA GLU A 79 -2.77 30.16 9.10
C GLU A 79 -1.64 29.13 8.95
N TRP A 80 -1.79 28.12 8.07
CA TRP A 80 -0.72 27.16 7.79
C TRP A 80 0.54 27.82 7.20
N PHE A 81 0.38 29.00 6.60
CA PHE A 81 1.42 29.74 5.90
C PHE A 81 1.92 30.96 6.70
N ARG A 82 1.35 31.23 7.90
CA ARG A 82 1.86 32.26 8.82
C ARG A 82 2.97 31.69 9.67
N LEU A 83 4.16 31.63 9.11
CA LEU A 83 5.32 31.03 9.75
C LEU A 83 6.36 32.08 10.11
N THR A 84 7.11 31.84 11.18
CA THR A 84 8.42 32.46 11.39
C THR A 84 9.49 31.69 10.62
N ASP A 85 10.66 32.31 10.37
CA ASP A 85 11.80 31.61 9.76
C ASP A 85 12.21 30.36 10.57
N GLY A 86 12.10 30.41 11.90
CA GLY A 86 12.35 29.27 12.76
C GLY A 86 11.38 28.10 12.51
N GLN A 87 10.08 28.40 12.35
CA GLN A 87 9.08 27.37 12.03
C GLN A 87 9.26 26.81 10.62
N LEU A 88 9.57 27.67 9.64
CA LEU A 88 9.90 27.22 8.28
C LEU A 88 11.13 26.30 8.31
N GLN A 89 12.16 26.65 9.08
CA GLN A 89 13.35 25.83 9.21
C GLN A 89 13.05 24.44 9.81
N LEU A 90 12.10 24.33 10.74
CA LEU A 90 11.65 23.02 11.25
C LEU A 90 11.02 22.17 10.14
N TYR A 91 10.20 22.76 9.26
CA TYR A 91 9.67 22.05 8.09
C TYR A 91 10.78 21.58 7.16
N LYS A 92 11.80 22.40 6.91
CA LYS A 92 12.94 22.05 6.05
C LYS A 92 13.83 20.96 6.68
N GLN A 93 14.00 20.96 7.99
CA GLN A 93 14.70 19.88 8.70
C GLN A 93 13.91 18.56 8.62
N LEU A 94 12.58 18.62 8.77
CA LEU A 94 11.72 17.45 8.63
C LEU A 94 11.73 16.93 7.19
N TYR A 95 11.73 17.82 6.20
CA TYR A 95 11.95 17.49 4.79
C TYR A 95 13.26 16.74 4.59
N HIS A 96 14.38 17.28 5.08
CA HIS A 96 15.70 16.64 4.96
C HIS A 96 15.70 15.22 5.55
N ILE A 97 15.09 15.03 6.73
CA ILE A 97 14.98 13.71 7.36
C ILE A 97 14.17 12.76 6.48
N VAL A 98 12.99 13.18 6.03
CA VAL A 98 12.03 12.31 5.36
C VAL A 98 12.41 12.00 3.90
N PHE A 99 12.96 12.97 3.17
CA PHE A 99 13.26 12.85 1.74
C PHE A 99 14.72 12.54 1.42
N GLU A 100 15.66 13.10 2.17
CA GLU A 100 17.08 13.06 1.80
C GLU A 100 17.85 11.98 2.57
N ILE A 101 17.64 11.91 3.89
CA ILE A 101 18.24 10.87 4.73
C ILE A 101 17.49 9.55 4.57
N ASN A 102 16.16 9.62 4.48
CA ASN A 102 15.27 8.46 4.46
C ASN A 102 14.73 8.18 3.05
N ASN A 103 15.61 8.17 2.05
CA ASN A 103 15.30 8.10 0.62
C ASN A 103 14.62 6.80 0.11
N ASP A 104 14.29 5.86 1.00
CA ASP A 104 13.62 4.61 0.64
C ASP A 104 12.17 4.63 1.14
N TRP A 105 11.21 4.59 0.21
CA TRP A 105 9.77 4.41 0.49
C TRP A 105 9.50 3.17 1.38
N TYR A 106 10.41 2.20 1.41
CA TYR A 106 10.37 0.99 2.24
C TYR A 106 10.58 1.23 3.75
N LYS A 107 11.06 2.41 4.17
CA LYS A 107 11.31 2.73 5.60
C LYS A 107 10.10 3.38 6.28
N VAL A 108 9.06 3.70 5.51
CA VAL A 108 7.74 4.08 6.03
C VAL A 108 6.75 3.00 5.59
N TYR A 109 6.20 2.24 6.54
CA TYR A 109 5.15 1.27 6.23
C TYR A 109 3.84 2.01 5.97
N ALA A 110 3.65 2.45 4.74
CA ALA A 110 2.42 3.00 4.24
C ALA A 110 1.59 1.86 3.61
N GLY A 111 0.44 1.53 4.18
CA GLY A 111 -0.51 0.63 3.51
C GLY A 111 -1.10 1.26 2.24
N ASN A 112 -1.97 0.53 1.55
CA ASN A 112 -2.62 0.96 0.29
C ASN A 112 -3.44 2.27 0.37
N TYR A 113 -3.68 2.79 1.58
CA TYR A 113 -4.42 4.02 1.83
C TYR A 113 -3.58 4.92 2.73
N SER A 114 -2.70 5.69 2.10
CA SER A 114 -1.74 6.56 2.79
C SER A 114 -1.91 8.04 2.41
N ASP A 115 -3.11 8.44 1.99
CA ASP A 115 -3.43 9.79 1.55
C ASP A 115 -2.97 10.87 2.54
N ASP A 116 -3.09 10.62 3.85
CA ASP A 116 -2.62 11.54 4.89
C ASP A 116 -1.09 11.68 4.89
N LEU A 117 -0.36 10.58 4.67
CA LEU A 117 1.09 10.58 4.55
C LEU A 117 1.51 11.29 3.27
N VAL A 118 0.87 10.96 2.14
CA VAL A 118 1.15 11.60 0.84
C VAL A 118 0.87 13.11 0.91
N SER A 119 -0.21 13.51 1.59
CA SER A 119 -0.55 14.92 1.83
C SER A 119 0.49 15.61 2.72
N PHE A 120 0.95 14.95 3.78
CA PHE A 120 2.03 15.46 4.62
C PHE A 120 3.34 15.63 3.83
N LEU A 121 3.72 14.66 3.00
CA LEU A 121 4.88 14.77 2.11
C LEU A 121 4.74 15.95 1.14
N GLY A 122 3.55 16.16 0.57
CA GLY A 122 3.26 17.30 -0.29
C GLY A 122 3.35 18.64 0.44
N LEU A 123 2.93 18.71 1.71
CA LEU A 123 3.13 19.89 2.55
C LEU A 123 4.62 20.18 2.76
N LEU A 124 5.43 19.16 3.07
CA LEU A 124 6.87 19.32 3.26
C LEU A 124 7.57 19.80 1.98
N ASP A 125 7.27 19.18 0.84
CA ASP A 125 7.78 19.63 -0.47
C ASP A 125 7.48 21.10 -0.71
N PHE A 126 6.22 21.50 -0.48
CA PHE A 126 5.77 22.86 -0.69
C PHE A 126 6.49 23.86 0.22
N MET A 127 6.60 23.55 1.52
CA MET A 127 7.31 24.41 2.46
C MET A 127 8.80 24.54 2.10
N ASN A 128 9.41 23.50 1.54
CA ASN A 128 10.81 23.52 1.14
C ASN A 128 11.12 24.43 -0.06
N LEU A 129 10.10 24.87 -0.82
CA LEU A 129 10.26 25.81 -1.94
C LEU A 129 10.72 27.20 -1.50
N PHE A 130 10.47 27.57 -0.24
CA PHE A 130 10.73 28.92 0.27
C PHE A 130 12.08 28.99 0.98
N ASN A 131 12.78 30.13 0.84
CA ASN A 131 14.03 30.38 1.55
C ASN A 131 13.79 31.06 2.91
N SER A 132 12.71 31.84 3.01
CA SER A 132 12.31 32.57 4.22
C SER A 132 10.79 32.66 4.33
N ALA A 133 10.29 32.97 5.54
CA ALA A 133 8.89 33.27 5.77
C ALA A 133 8.40 34.46 4.93
N LYS A 134 9.27 35.44 4.65
CA LYS A 134 8.96 36.58 3.79
C LYS A 134 8.64 36.17 2.34
N ASP A 135 9.22 35.09 1.85
CA ASP A 135 8.92 34.58 0.50
C ASP A 135 7.48 34.06 0.41
N ILE A 136 6.98 33.47 1.51
CA ILE A 136 5.59 32.99 1.62
C ILE A 136 4.62 34.18 1.61
N GLU A 137 5.00 35.32 2.20
CA GLU A 137 4.16 36.52 2.26
C GLU A 137 3.90 37.18 0.90
N GLN A 138 4.75 36.95 -0.11
CA GLN A 138 4.65 37.62 -1.41
C GLN A 138 3.32 37.37 -2.15
N ASP A 139 2.77 36.17 -2.01
CA ASP A 139 1.46 35.80 -2.56
C ASP A 139 0.62 35.05 -1.53
N PHE A 140 0.58 35.62 -0.32
CA PHE A 140 0.00 35.00 0.87
C PHE A 140 -1.44 34.49 0.67
N ASP A 141 -2.23 35.23 -0.12
CA ASP A 141 -3.62 34.90 -0.38
C ASP A 141 -3.79 33.65 -1.26
N MET A 142 -2.80 33.36 -2.11
CA MET A 142 -2.79 32.21 -3.03
C MET A 142 -2.06 30.98 -2.48
N GLN A 143 -1.30 31.10 -1.38
CA GLN A 143 -0.57 29.96 -0.80
C GLN A 143 -1.45 28.73 -0.54
N PRO A 144 -2.71 28.86 -0.05
CA PRO A 144 -3.62 27.71 0.03
C PRO A 144 -3.86 27.01 -1.31
N GLU A 145 -4.10 27.74 -2.40
CA GLU A 145 -4.35 27.15 -3.72
C GLU A 145 -3.08 26.47 -4.24
N TYR A 146 -1.90 27.07 -4.05
CA TYR A 146 -0.63 26.48 -4.46
C TYR A 146 -0.28 25.21 -3.70
N CYS A 147 -0.39 25.23 -2.37
CA CYS A 147 -0.11 24.07 -1.54
C CYS A 147 -1.09 22.93 -1.82
N ASN A 148 -2.40 23.22 -1.88
CA ASN A 148 -3.41 22.21 -2.20
C ASN A 148 -3.19 21.61 -3.60
N SER A 149 -2.82 22.44 -4.59
CA SER A 149 -2.50 21.95 -5.94
C SER A 149 -1.26 21.03 -5.93
N CYS A 150 -0.23 21.37 -5.16
CA CYS A 150 0.96 20.53 -4.97
C CYS A 150 0.59 19.17 -4.36
N ILE A 151 -0.21 19.16 -3.29
CA ILE A 151 -0.70 17.95 -2.63
C ILE A 151 -1.54 17.09 -3.59
N CYS A 152 -2.49 17.70 -4.31
CA CYS A 152 -3.31 16.99 -5.29
C CYS A 152 -2.48 16.36 -6.41
N GLN A 153 -1.45 17.06 -6.89
CA GLN A 153 -0.55 16.50 -7.90
C GLN A 153 0.22 15.29 -7.36
N ARG A 154 0.67 15.34 -6.10
CA ARG A 154 1.38 14.23 -5.46
C ARG A 154 0.45 13.02 -5.26
N LEU A 155 -0.76 13.24 -4.76
CA LEU A 155 -1.81 12.21 -4.66
C LEU A 155 -2.13 11.57 -6.01
N LYS A 156 -2.26 12.38 -7.07
CA LYS A 156 -2.46 11.87 -8.43
C LYS A 156 -1.30 11.00 -8.88
N THR A 157 -0.06 11.45 -8.68
CA THR A 157 1.14 10.67 -9.05
C THR A 157 1.20 9.35 -8.28
N ASP A 158 0.92 9.36 -6.98
CA ASP A 158 0.89 8.17 -6.14
C ASP A 158 -0.19 7.18 -6.59
N PHE A 159 -1.41 7.66 -6.85
CA PHE A 159 -2.50 6.86 -7.40
C PHE A 159 -2.13 6.24 -8.76
N GLU A 160 -1.52 7.02 -9.67
CA GLU A 160 -1.10 6.54 -10.98
C GLU A 160 0.01 5.48 -10.90
N GLN A 161 0.85 5.53 -9.87
CA GLN A 161 1.86 4.51 -9.59
C GLN A 161 1.24 3.23 -9.01
N MET A 162 0.29 3.37 -8.07
CA MET A 162 -0.35 2.24 -7.37
C MET A 162 -1.45 1.55 -8.17
N LYS A 163 -2.13 2.26 -9.08
CA LYS A 163 -3.31 1.71 -9.77
C LYS A 163 -2.97 0.44 -10.54
N ASN A 164 -3.97 -0.41 -10.70
CA ASN A 164 -3.88 -1.54 -11.61
C ASN A 164 -3.68 -1.01 -13.04
N LYS A 165 -2.51 -1.29 -13.60
CA LYS A 165 -2.09 -1.04 -14.98
C LYS A 165 -2.51 -2.17 -15.90
N LEU A 166 -2.96 -3.31 -15.35
CA LEU A 166 -3.56 -4.36 -16.17
C LEU A 166 -4.87 -3.84 -16.77
N PRO A 167 -5.12 -4.13 -18.06
CA PRO A 167 -6.34 -3.70 -18.71
C PRO A 167 -7.57 -4.32 -18.03
N VAL A 168 -8.48 -3.45 -17.61
CA VAL A 168 -9.78 -3.84 -17.07
C VAL A 168 -10.77 -3.85 -18.21
N GLU A 169 -11.23 -5.04 -18.59
CA GLU A 169 -12.28 -5.18 -19.59
C GLU A 169 -13.64 -5.19 -18.90
N PRO A 170 -14.55 -4.26 -19.25
CA PRO A 170 -15.92 -4.34 -18.78
C PRO A 170 -16.54 -5.63 -19.31
N VAL A 171 -17.04 -6.45 -18.40
CA VAL A 171 -17.80 -7.64 -18.77
C VAL A 171 -19.20 -7.18 -19.14
N GLU A 172 -19.62 -7.40 -20.38
CA GLU A 172 -21.01 -7.19 -20.78
C GLU A 172 -21.90 -8.15 -20.01
N ASP A 173 -22.89 -7.60 -19.31
CA ASP A 173 -23.85 -8.35 -18.52
C ASP A 173 -24.79 -9.08 -19.49
N GLN A 174 -24.37 -10.26 -19.94
CA GLN A 174 -25.25 -11.18 -20.66
C GLN A 174 -26.16 -11.86 -19.62
N GLU A 175 -27.38 -12.27 -19.99
CA GLU A 175 -28.32 -13.03 -19.14
C GLU A 175 -27.78 -14.40 -18.62
N LYS A 176 -26.48 -14.66 -18.79
CA LYS A 176 -25.76 -15.87 -18.39
C LYS A 176 -25.06 -15.63 -17.06
N ASP A 177 -24.89 -16.67 -16.25
CA ASP A 177 -24.21 -16.58 -14.95
C ASP A 177 -22.67 -16.61 -15.04
N PHE A 178 -22.13 -16.38 -16.24
CA PHE A 178 -20.70 -16.45 -16.54
C PHE A 178 -20.31 -15.53 -17.70
N PHE A 179 -19.01 -15.25 -17.78
CA PHE A 179 -18.36 -14.60 -18.91
C PHE A 179 -17.19 -15.43 -19.42
N ARG A 180 -16.62 -15.06 -20.58
CA ARG A 180 -15.37 -15.65 -21.08
C ARG A 180 -14.22 -14.69 -20.88
N ASN A 181 -13.10 -15.19 -20.35
CA ASN A 181 -11.88 -14.39 -20.23
C ASN A 181 -11.12 -14.31 -21.56
N ARG A 182 -10.03 -13.53 -21.59
CA ARG A 182 -9.18 -13.34 -22.78
C ARG A 182 -8.53 -14.61 -23.32
N ARG A 183 -8.43 -15.65 -22.49
CA ARG A 183 -7.92 -16.97 -22.88
C ARG A 183 -9.05 -17.91 -23.31
N GLY A 184 -10.27 -17.41 -23.46
CA GLY A 184 -11.44 -18.16 -23.90
C GLY A 184 -12.06 -19.05 -22.82
N ALA A 185 -11.58 -19.04 -21.58
CA ALA A 185 -12.12 -19.90 -20.52
C ALA A 185 -13.40 -19.32 -19.90
N LYS A 186 -14.31 -20.22 -19.53
CA LYS A 186 -15.54 -19.88 -18.80
C LYS A 186 -15.21 -19.47 -17.35
N VAL A 187 -15.66 -18.29 -16.96
CA VAL A 187 -15.52 -17.75 -15.60
C VAL A 187 -16.91 -17.38 -15.06
N TYR A 188 -17.32 -18.00 -13.96
CA TYR A 188 -18.60 -17.68 -13.31
C TYR A 188 -18.52 -16.35 -12.55
N TYR A 189 -19.61 -15.59 -12.53
CA TYR A 189 -19.71 -14.39 -11.68
C TYR A 189 -19.67 -14.75 -10.20
N ASP A 190 -20.33 -15.86 -9.85
CA ASP A 190 -20.24 -16.47 -8.54
C ASP A 190 -19.01 -17.39 -8.51
N VAL A 191 -17.98 -16.94 -7.80
CA VAL A 191 -16.70 -17.62 -7.68
C VAL A 191 -16.82 -19.00 -7.01
N ASP A 192 -17.84 -19.23 -6.19
CA ASP A 192 -18.06 -20.52 -5.54
C ASP A 192 -18.51 -21.61 -6.53
N LYS A 193 -19.10 -21.22 -7.66
CA LYS A 193 -19.40 -22.13 -8.79
C LYS A 193 -18.16 -22.53 -9.58
N GLN A 194 -17.05 -21.82 -9.42
CA GLN A 194 -15.83 -22.14 -10.14
C GLN A 194 -15.19 -23.42 -9.55
N PRO A 195 -14.83 -24.41 -10.38
CA PRO A 195 -14.17 -25.63 -9.90
C PRO A 195 -12.81 -25.31 -9.27
N THR A 196 -12.41 -26.09 -8.29
CA THR A 196 -11.06 -26.00 -7.71
C THR A 196 -10.09 -26.85 -8.53
N LEU A 197 -8.85 -26.38 -8.68
CA LEU A 197 -7.81 -27.16 -9.35
C LEU A 197 -7.44 -28.36 -8.47
N GLU A 198 -7.82 -29.55 -8.91
CA GLU A 198 -7.50 -30.79 -8.21
C GLU A 198 -6.04 -31.18 -8.43
N LEU A 199 -5.31 -31.40 -7.33
CA LEU A 199 -3.88 -31.76 -7.35
C LEU A 199 -3.65 -33.12 -6.69
N THR A 200 -2.95 -33.99 -7.41
CA THR A 200 -2.48 -35.27 -6.88
C THR A 200 -1.18 -35.08 -6.08
N LYS A 201 -0.85 -36.02 -5.19
CA LYS A 201 0.39 -35.97 -4.40
C LYS A 201 1.60 -36.04 -5.36
N GLY A 202 2.58 -35.16 -5.16
CA GLY A 202 3.73 -35.03 -6.06
C GLY A 202 3.56 -33.88 -7.03
N LYS A 203 4.20 -33.98 -8.20
CA LYS A 203 4.25 -32.93 -9.22
C LYS A 203 3.06 -33.05 -10.18
N ASN A 204 2.41 -31.93 -10.46
CA ASN A 204 1.31 -31.81 -11.42
C ASN A 204 1.67 -30.70 -12.40
N ALA A 205 1.98 -31.03 -13.64
CA ALA A 205 2.36 -30.07 -14.67
C ALA A 205 1.14 -29.66 -15.49
N PHE A 206 0.96 -28.36 -15.69
CA PHE A 206 -0.08 -27.81 -16.56
C PHE A 206 0.47 -26.62 -17.35
N VAL A 207 -0.07 -26.38 -18.54
CA VAL A 207 0.18 -25.12 -19.25
C VAL A 207 -0.80 -24.08 -18.69
N ALA A 208 -0.28 -23.13 -17.91
CA ALA A 208 -1.06 -22.02 -17.37
C ALA A 208 -1.04 -20.85 -18.36
N LEU A 209 -2.22 -20.40 -18.77
CA LEU A 209 -2.39 -19.34 -19.77
C LEU A 209 -2.52 -17.94 -19.15
N SER A 210 -3.06 -17.87 -17.94
CA SER A 210 -3.21 -16.63 -17.17
C SER A 210 -3.57 -16.94 -15.72
N VAL A 211 -3.15 -16.06 -14.81
CA VAL A 211 -3.56 -16.05 -13.41
C VAL A 211 -4.26 -14.73 -13.12
N GLY A 212 -5.28 -14.75 -12.27
CA GLY A 212 -6.03 -13.56 -11.87
C GLY A 212 -6.60 -13.69 -10.47
N ILE A 213 -7.11 -12.59 -9.94
CA ILE A 213 -7.76 -12.55 -8.63
C ILE A 213 -9.23 -12.16 -8.81
N ALA A 214 -10.13 -13.04 -8.41
CA ALA A 214 -11.56 -12.76 -8.41
C ALA A 214 -11.97 -11.86 -7.23
N LYS A 215 -13.21 -11.37 -7.25
CA LYS A 215 -13.79 -10.63 -6.11
C LYS A 215 -13.65 -11.45 -4.82
N GLY A 216 -13.27 -10.78 -3.73
CA GLY A 216 -12.97 -11.44 -2.46
C GLY A 216 -11.54 -11.99 -2.34
N GLY A 217 -10.66 -11.71 -3.30
CA GLY A 217 -9.25 -12.07 -3.21
C GLY A 217 -8.93 -13.52 -3.59
N ILE A 218 -9.87 -14.21 -4.26
CA ILE A 218 -9.74 -15.64 -4.57
C ILE A 218 -8.88 -15.81 -5.82
N PRO A 219 -7.77 -16.58 -5.74
CA PRO A 219 -6.88 -16.78 -6.87
C PRO A 219 -7.50 -17.74 -7.91
N LEU A 220 -7.47 -17.33 -9.17
CA LEU A 220 -7.90 -18.11 -10.32
C LEU A 220 -6.72 -18.39 -11.24
N VAL A 221 -6.72 -19.57 -11.87
CA VAL A 221 -5.80 -19.93 -12.95
C VAL A 221 -6.59 -20.41 -14.15
N THR A 222 -6.21 -19.98 -15.34
CA THR A 222 -6.69 -20.55 -16.60
C THR A 222 -5.66 -21.54 -17.12
N ILE A 223 -6.07 -22.79 -17.28
CA ILE A 223 -5.25 -23.88 -17.77
C ILE A 223 -5.66 -24.22 -19.19
N GLU A 224 -4.66 -24.47 -20.04
CA GLU A 224 -4.89 -24.99 -21.38
C GLU A 224 -5.55 -26.37 -21.30
N ALA A 225 -6.66 -26.54 -22.01
CA ALA A 225 -7.38 -27.79 -22.06
C ALA A 225 -8.12 -27.95 -23.39
N SER A 226 -8.44 -29.19 -23.75
CA SER A 226 -9.20 -29.55 -24.95
C SER A 226 -10.55 -30.15 -24.55
N PRO A 227 -11.68 -29.74 -25.16
CA PRO A 227 -11.77 -28.87 -26.34
C PRO A 227 -11.68 -27.37 -26.04
N GLU A 228 -11.77 -26.95 -24.78
CA GLU A 228 -11.70 -25.54 -24.39
C GLU A 228 -10.88 -25.35 -23.11
N ASN A 229 -10.25 -24.18 -22.98
CA ASN A 229 -9.49 -23.79 -21.80
C ASN A 229 -10.40 -23.68 -20.58
N LEU A 230 -9.86 -24.06 -19.42
CA LEU A 230 -10.62 -24.14 -18.18
C LEU A 230 -10.06 -23.20 -17.13
N CYS A 231 -10.94 -22.46 -16.46
CA CYS A 231 -10.58 -21.64 -15.32
C CYS A 231 -10.83 -22.42 -14.02
N TYR A 232 -9.91 -22.35 -13.07
CA TYR A 232 -10.00 -23.01 -11.79
C TYR A 232 -9.69 -22.05 -10.65
N ARG A 233 -10.34 -22.26 -9.50
CA ARG A 233 -9.85 -21.72 -8.23
C ARG A 233 -8.57 -22.44 -7.83
N LEU A 234 -7.57 -21.66 -7.46
CA LEU A 234 -6.36 -22.20 -6.85
C LEU A 234 -6.61 -22.45 -5.35
N PRO A 235 -6.01 -23.51 -4.79
CA PRO A 235 -5.93 -23.70 -3.34
C PRO A 235 -5.36 -22.47 -2.63
N ILE A 236 -5.85 -22.16 -1.43
CA ILE A 236 -5.45 -20.96 -0.66
C ILE A 236 -3.94 -20.85 -0.44
N GLN A 237 -3.23 -21.97 -0.36
CA GLN A 237 -1.77 -22.04 -0.22
C GLN A 237 -1.02 -21.36 -1.38
N LEU A 238 -1.66 -21.23 -2.55
CA LEU A 238 -1.08 -20.60 -3.74
C LEU A 238 -1.50 -19.13 -3.91
N SER A 239 -2.17 -18.53 -2.92
CA SER A 239 -2.66 -17.14 -3.01
C SER A 239 -1.52 -16.14 -3.19
N GLU A 240 -0.44 -16.28 -2.43
CA GLU A 240 0.71 -15.37 -2.52
C GLU A 240 1.47 -15.53 -3.84
N TRP A 241 1.58 -16.77 -4.35
CA TRP A 241 2.13 -17.01 -5.68
C TRP A 241 1.29 -16.32 -6.77
N ALA A 242 -0.04 -16.48 -6.71
CA ALA A 242 -0.94 -15.84 -7.67
C ALA A 242 -0.90 -14.31 -7.60
N LYS A 243 -0.87 -13.73 -6.38
CA LYS A 243 -0.71 -12.28 -6.18
C LYS A 243 0.63 -11.78 -6.73
N THR A 244 1.71 -12.54 -6.54
CA THR A 244 3.03 -12.20 -7.06
C THR A 244 3.01 -12.12 -8.58
N LEU A 245 2.42 -13.10 -9.26
CA LEU A 245 2.29 -13.08 -10.73
C LEU A 245 1.44 -11.91 -11.22
N VAL A 246 0.31 -11.63 -10.56
CA VAL A 246 -0.53 -10.48 -10.91
C VAL A 246 0.22 -9.16 -10.68
N SER A 247 1.01 -9.04 -9.61
CA SER A 247 1.84 -7.87 -9.34
C SER A 247 2.96 -7.69 -10.37
N MET A 248 3.60 -8.78 -10.81
CA MET A 248 4.62 -8.75 -11.86
C MET A 248 4.01 -8.32 -13.19
N ALA A 249 2.88 -8.92 -13.57
CA ALA A 249 2.15 -8.52 -14.78
C ALA A 249 1.72 -7.04 -14.70
N ASN A 250 1.31 -6.57 -13.52
CA ASN A 250 0.99 -5.16 -13.28
C ASN A 250 2.21 -4.23 -13.40
N ALA A 251 3.40 -4.73 -13.11
CA ALA A 251 4.67 -4.02 -13.31
C ALA A 251 5.16 -4.06 -14.78
N GLY A 252 4.52 -4.86 -15.63
CA GLY A 252 4.87 -5.05 -17.05
C GLY A 252 5.59 -6.37 -17.35
N ASP A 253 5.85 -7.20 -16.34
CA ASP A 253 6.51 -8.50 -16.48
C ASP A 253 5.46 -9.63 -16.51
N ASP A 254 4.96 -9.95 -17.70
CA ASP A 254 4.01 -11.07 -17.89
C ASP A 254 4.77 -12.39 -18.09
N LEU A 255 4.70 -13.27 -17.09
CA LEU A 255 5.36 -14.58 -17.09
C LEU A 255 4.51 -15.69 -17.73
N LEU A 256 3.26 -15.41 -18.09
CA LEU A 256 2.34 -16.39 -18.66
C LEU A 256 1.97 -16.00 -20.11
N PRO A 257 1.76 -16.98 -21.02
CA PRO A 257 1.58 -18.40 -20.77
C PRO A 257 2.90 -19.15 -20.53
N ALA A 258 2.88 -20.14 -19.63
CA ALA A 258 4.04 -21.00 -19.36
C ALA A 258 3.61 -22.37 -18.79
N GLU A 259 4.53 -23.34 -18.84
CA GLU A 259 4.36 -24.59 -18.09
C GLU A 259 4.59 -24.32 -16.61
N VAL A 260 3.63 -24.72 -15.79
CA VAL A 260 3.66 -24.55 -14.33
C VAL A 260 3.55 -25.91 -13.67
N VAL A 261 4.50 -26.20 -12.78
CA VAL A 261 4.52 -27.42 -11.99
C VAL A 261 4.02 -27.11 -10.58
N PHE A 262 2.83 -27.61 -10.27
CA PHE A 262 2.26 -27.56 -8.92
C PHE A 262 2.66 -28.81 -8.14
N THR A 263 3.39 -28.63 -7.05
CA THR A 263 3.81 -29.75 -6.21
C THR A 263 3.04 -29.80 -4.90
N LYS A 264 2.35 -30.91 -4.66
CA LYS A 264 1.60 -31.17 -3.43
C LYS A 264 2.34 -32.16 -2.54
N ALA A 265 2.78 -31.68 -1.37
CA ALA A 265 3.48 -32.46 -0.36
C ALA A 265 2.75 -32.38 0.99
N GLY A 266 1.84 -33.32 1.24
CA GLY A 266 0.94 -33.29 2.40
C GLY A 266 0.00 -32.09 2.32
N ASN A 267 0.04 -31.22 3.33
CA ASN A 267 -0.78 -29.99 3.40
C ASN A 267 -0.13 -28.77 2.70
N ARG A 268 1.08 -28.93 2.15
CA ARG A 268 1.80 -27.85 1.46
C ARG A 268 1.66 -27.98 -0.05
N ILE A 269 1.46 -26.85 -0.71
CA ILE A 269 1.38 -26.74 -2.16
C ILE A 269 2.27 -25.57 -2.58
N TYR A 270 3.14 -25.79 -3.56
CA TYR A 270 3.97 -24.77 -4.18
C TYR A 270 3.88 -24.89 -5.71
N ALA A 271 4.22 -23.82 -6.41
CA ALA A 271 4.14 -23.73 -7.86
C ALA A 271 5.43 -23.13 -8.41
N ASP A 272 5.98 -23.78 -9.44
CA ASP A 272 7.19 -23.35 -10.14
C ASP A 272 6.85 -23.13 -11.62
N ILE A 273 7.27 -21.99 -12.17
CA ILE A 273 7.21 -21.71 -13.62
C ILE A 273 8.49 -22.28 -14.24
N ILE A 274 8.35 -23.06 -15.32
CA ILE A 274 9.45 -23.74 -16.02
C ILE A 274 9.90 -22.95 -17.25
#